data_AF-A0A2P5M3K4-F1
#
_entry.id   AF-A0A2P5M3K4-F1
#
_cell.length_a   1.000
_cell.length_b   1.000
_cell.length_c   1.000
_cell.angle_alpha   90.00
_cell.angle_beta   90.00
_cell.angle_gamma   90.00
#
_symmetry.space_group_name_H-M   'P 1'
#
loop_
_entity.id
_entity.type
_entity.pdbx_description
1 polymer ?
#
loop_
_entity_poly.entity_id
_entity_poly.type
_entity_poly.pdbx_seq_one_letter_code
_entity_poly.pdbx_strand_id
1 'polypeptide(L)'
;MAEDSGDKTEDPSGKRLNDAREKGQIARSKELTLFAMLVGSACLIKAYGPAIGQGLLKIMENSFQLNRELIFDPAAPVNALKQAALDAALMLAPFAAILVALALIVPVVLGGWVFSWSALEPKFDRLDPIKGVGRLVSSEGWINLLKSLGSIALIGIVSVVLIRRYLNDLIALDDLPVTQSIENTAAIIEQCYLLLSLSLILVVAIDVPYQLWHYKDQLK
;
A
#
# COMPACT_ATOMS: atom_id res chain seq x y z
N MET A 1 -8.30 38.39 -16.93
CA MET A 1 -8.23 39.05 -15.61
C MET A 1 -6.86 38.76 -15.07
N ALA A 2 -5.99 39.78 -15.08
CA ALA A 2 -4.63 39.72 -14.56
C ALA A 2 -4.66 40.41 -13.18
N GLU A 3 -4.22 39.69 -12.14
CA GLU A 3 -4.00 40.10 -10.73
C GLU A 3 -3.79 38.76 -10.00
N ASP A 4 -2.67 38.37 -9.37
CA ASP A 4 -1.60 39.04 -8.65
C ASP A 4 -0.40 38.04 -8.72
N SER A 5 0.63 38.35 -9.51
CA SER A 5 1.84 37.51 -9.70
C SER A 5 2.99 38.01 -8.80
N GLY A 6 2.65 38.36 -7.57
CA GLY A 6 3.65 38.48 -6.50
C GLY A 6 3.87 37.10 -5.90
N ASP A 7 5.03 36.49 -6.17
CA ASP A 7 5.55 35.36 -5.40
C ASP A 7 5.59 35.81 -3.93
N LYS A 8 4.55 35.47 -3.16
CA LYS A 8 4.47 35.84 -1.75
C LYS A 8 5.56 35.05 -1.01
N THR A 9 6.67 35.72 -0.72
CA THR A 9 7.81 35.11 -0.04
C THR A 9 7.49 34.71 1.40
N GLU A 10 6.44 35.30 1.99
CA GLU A 10 6.04 35.04 3.37
C GLU A 10 5.28 33.72 3.54
N ASP A 11 5.42 33.12 4.72
CA ASP A 11 4.69 31.92 5.09
C ASP A 11 3.18 32.21 5.24
N PRO A 12 2.30 31.22 4.95
CA PRO A 12 0.86 31.40 5.13
C PRO A 12 0.50 31.70 6.58
N SER A 13 -0.36 32.69 6.81
CA SER A 13 -0.80 33.06 8.16
C SER A 13 -1.55 31.89 8.84
N GLY A 14 -1.48 31.82 10.18
CA GLY A 14 -2.16 30.77 10.96
C GLY A 14 -3.67 30.68 10.70
N LYS A 15 -4.31 31.81 10.36
CA LYS A 15 -5.73 31.84 9.96
C LYS A 15 -5.97 31.09 8.65
N ARG A 16 -5.12 31.28 7.63
CA ARG A 16 -5.25 30.56 6.35
C ARG A 16 -5.02 29.06 6.48
N LEU A 17 -4.07 28.65 7.33
CA LEU A 17 -3.85 27.23 7.64
C LEU A 17 -5.08 26.60 8.31
N ASN A 18 -5.71 27.32 9.26
CA ASN A 18 -6.91 26.84 9.93
C ASN A 18 -8.10 26.78 8.96
N ASP A 19 -8.31 27.80 8.12
CA ASP A 19 -9.38 27.82 7.13
C ASP A 19 -9.22 26.68 6.09
N ALA A 20 -7.99 26.39 5.67
CA ALA A 20 -7.69 25.28 4.75
C ALA A 20 -8.00 23.93 5.40
N ARG A 21 -7.66 23.75 6.69
CA ARG A 21 -8.03 22.57 7.48
C ARG A 21 -9.54 22.45 7.64
N GLU A 22 -10.27 23.52 7.96
CA GLU A 22 -11.75 23.46 8.04
C GLU A 22 -12.41 23.03 6.72
N LYS A 23 -11.77 23.34 5.58
CA LYS A 23 -12.18 22.90 4.24
C LYS A 23 -11.70 21.49 3.85
N GLY A 24 -10.99 20.80 4.75
CA GLY A 24 -10.46 19.45 4.54
C GLY A 24 -9.22 19.39 3.64
N GLN A 25 -8.56 20.51 3.39
CA GLN A 25 -7.33 20.58 2.59
C GLN A 25 -6.11 20.36 3.48
N ILE A 26 -5.50 19.19 3.36
CA ILE A 26 -4.28 18.79 4.08
C ILE A 26 -3.26 18.21 3.10
N ALA A 27 -1.98 18.33 3.43
CA ALA A 27 -0.91 17.67 2.69
C ALA A 27 -1.10 16.15 2.73
N ARG A 28 -1.00 15.48 1.57
CA ARG A 28 -1.09 14.02 1.44
C ARG A 28 -0.05 13.53 0.46
N SER A 29 0.70 12.49 0.83
CA SER A 29 1.64 11.79 -0.04
C SER A 29 1.11 10.38 -0.33
N LYS A 30 0.82 10.13 -1.60
CA LYS A 30 0.40 8.80 -2.07
C LYS A 30 1.56 7.82 -1.98
N GLU A 31 2.77 8.27 -2.32
CA GLU A 31 3.98 7.46 -2.29
C GLU A 31 4.33 7.00 -0.87
N LEU A 32 4.20 7.89 0.14
CA LEU A 32 4.41 7.52 1.54
C LEU A 32 3.41 6.46 2.01
N THR A 33 2.15 6.60 1.62
CA THR A 33 1.09 5.64 1.98
C THR A 33 1.36 4.28 1.34
N LEU A 34 1.74 4.26 0.05
CA LEU A 34 2.12 3.04 -0.67
C LEU A 34 3.34 2.38 -0.04
N PHE A 35 4.41 3.13 0.22
CA PHE A 35 5.62 2.63 0.87
C PHE A 35 5.33 2.01 2.24
N ALA A 36 4.59 2.71 3.09
CA ALA A 36 4.25 2.22 4.42
C ALA A 36 3.38 0.97 4.36
N MET A 37 2.43 0.88 3.42
CA MET A 37 1.64 -0.33 3.20
C MET A 37 2.51 -1.50 2.75
N LEU A 38 3.42 -1.30 1.79
CA LEU A 38 4.28 -2.35 1.24
C LEU A 38 5.32 -2.86 2.25
N VAL A 39 5.99 -1.96 2.97
CA VAL A 39 6.92 -2.34 4.04
C VAL A 39 6.16 -2.97 5.21
N GLY A 40 5.00 -2.42 5.56
CA GLY A 40 4.12 -2.96 6.59
C GLY A 40 3.68 -4.38 6.28
N SER A 41 3.15 -4.65 5.08
CA SER A 41 2.78 -6.00 4.65
C SER A 41 3.99 -6.92 4.57
N ALA A 42 5.16 -6.47 4.14
CA ALA A 42 6.37 -7.30 4.12
C ALA A 42 6.76 -7.76 5.53
N CYS A 43 6.75 -6.83 6.50
CA CYS A 43 7.00 -7.15 7.91
C CYS A 43 5.94 -8.09 8.49
N LEU A 44 4.67 -7.91 8.12
CA LEU A 44 3.58 -8.79 8.54
C LEU A 44 3.70 -10.19 7.94
N ILE A 45 4.05 -10.31 6.66
CA ILE A 45 4.30 -11.61 6.01
C ILE A 45 5.46 -12.31 6.71
N LYS A 46 6.53 -11.59 7.05
CA LYS A 46 7.64 -12.15 7.81
C LYS A 46 7.22 -12.67 9.19
N ALA A 47 6.40 -11.91 9.92
CA ALA A 47 6.01 -12.22 11.29
C ALA A 47 4.89 -13.29 11.37
N TYR A 48 3.90 -13.21 10.49
CA TYR A 48 2.68 -14.04 10.52
C TYR A 48 2.60 -15.07 9.39
N GLY A 49 3.42 -14.95 8.35
CA GLY A 49 3.40 -15.83 7.17
C GLY A 49 3.53 -17.32 7.50
N PRO A 50 4.47 -17.74 8.37
CA PRO A 50 4.57 -19.16 8.77
C PRO A 50 3.29 -19.69 9.42
N ALA A 51 2.68 -18.91 10.32
CA ALA A 51 1.44 -19.28 10.99
C ALA A 51 0.26 -19.36 10.01
N ILE A 52 0.17 -18.41 9.07
CA ILE A 52 -0.82 -18.41 7.99
C ILE A 52 -0.63 -19.64 7.10
N GLY A 53 0.61 -19.94 6.69
CA GLY A 53 0.92 -21.10 5.86
C GLY A 53 0.54 -22.42 6.52
N GLN A 54 0.90 -22.61 7.79
CA GLN A 54 0.52 -23.81 8.56
C GLN A 54 -0.99 -23.91 8.76
N GLY A 55 -1.68 -22.79 9.02
CA GLY A 55 -3.13 -22.78 9.16
C GLY A 55 -3.84 -23.13 7.85
N LEU A 56 -3.36 -22.64 6.71
CA LEU A 56 -3.89 -23.01 5.39
C LEU A 56 -3.68 -24.48 5.08
N LEU A 57 -2.50 -25.03 5.38
CA LEU A 57 -2.22 -26.46 5.24
C LEU A 57 -3.19 -27.29 6.09
N LYS A 58 -3.44 -26.90 7.35
CA LYS A 58 -4.38 -27.59 8.23
C LYS A 58 -5.82 -27.53 7.71
N ILE A 59 -6.26 -26.39 7.18
CA ILE A 59 -7.58 -26.26 6.55
C ILE A 59 -7.68 -27.22 5.36
N MET A 60 -6.63 -27.29 4.54
CA MET A 60 -6.58 -28.18 3.38
C MET A 60 -6.60 -29.67 3.78
N GLU A 61 -5.79 -30.07 4.75
CA GLU A 61 -5.77 -31.43 5.30
C GLU A 61 -7.14 -31.84 5.84
N ASN A 62 -7.77 -30.99 6.65
CA ASN A 62 -9.10 -31.24 7.18
C ASN A 62 -10.16 -31.34 6.08
N SER A 63 -10.00 -30.57 5.00
CA SER A 63 -10.95 -30.58 3.86
C SER A 63 -10.81 -31.85 3.01
N PHE A 64 -9.65 -32.50 3.02
CA PHE A 64 -9.40 -33.76 2.29
C PHE A 64 -9.56 -35.02 3.14
N GLN A 65 -9.72 -34.90 4.46
CA GLN A 65 -10.05 -36.01 5.34
C GLN A 65 -11.56 -36.29 5.35
N LEU A 66 -12.00 -37.17 4.44
CA LEU A 66 -13.40 -37.60 4.36
C LEU A 66 -13.66 -38.79 5.30
N ASN A 67 -14.35 -38.53 6.41
CA ASN A 67 -14.86 -39.57 7.29
C ASN A 67 -16.15 -40.17 6.74
N ARG A 68 -16.38 -41.47 7.00
CA ARG A 68 -17.56 -42.19 6.52
C ARG A 68 -18.88 -41.51 6.91
N GLU A 69 -18.94 -40.92 8.09
CA GLU A 69 -20.11 -40.18 8.58
C GLU A 69 -20.39 -38.89 7.78
N LEU A 70 -19.35 -38.20 7.32
CA LEU A 70 -19.46 -36.97 6.52
C LEU A 70 -19.93 -37.24 5.08
N ILE A 71 -19.70 -38.45 4.55
CA ILE A 71 -20.10 -38.84 3.19
C ILE A 71 -21.62 -38.99 3.07
N PHE A 72 -22.29 -39.39 4.16
CA PHE A 72 -23.74 -39.63 4.17
C PHE A 72 -24.56 -38.44 4.66
N ASP A 73 -23.92 -37.36 5.10
CA ASP A 73 -24.58 -36.12 5.51
C ASP A 73 -24.56 -35.09 4.35
N PRO A 74 -25.73 -34.75 3.75
CA PRO A 74 -25.81 -33.75 2.70
C PRO A 74 -25.37 -32.34 3.14
N ALA A 75 -25.41 -32.04 4.44
CA ALA A 75 -25.02 -30.75 4.99
C ALA A 75 -23.51 -30.66 5.31
N ALA A 76 -22.82 -31.80 5.41
CA ALA A 76 -21.41 -31.86 5.78
C ALA A 76 -20.49 -31.03 4.87
N PRO A 77 -20.62 -31.05 3.52
CA PRO A 77 -19.77 -30.23 2.65
C PRO A 77 -19.96 -28.73 2.87
N VAL A 78 -21.20 -28.28 3.09
CA VAL A 78 -21.51 -26.87 3.32
C VAL A 78 -20.98 -26.41 4.67
N ASN A 79 -21.11 -27.24 5.71
CA ASN A 79 -20.60 -26.95 7.04
C ASN A 79 -19.06 -26.90 7.06
N ALA A 80 -18.40 -27.84 6.37
CA ALA A 80 -16.95 -27.86 6.22
C ALA A 80 -16.45 -26.59 5.50
N LEU A 81 -17.10 -26.20 4.41
CA LEU A 81 -16.77 -24.96 3.69
C LEU A 81 -16.95 -23.72 4.57
N LYS A 82 -18.05 -23.65 5.33
CA LYS A 82 -18.31 -22.54 6.26
C LYS A 82 -17.22 -22.46 7.33
N GLN A 83 -16.83 -23.59 7.91
CA GLN A 83 -15.79 -23.64 8.93
C GLN A 83 -14.43 -23.22 8.36
N ALA A 84 -14.04 -23.76 7.20
CA ALA A 84 -12.83 -23.38 6.49
C ALA A 84 -12.79 -21.89 6.17
N ALA A 85 -13.91 -21.31 5.72
CA ALA A 85 -14.01 -19.88 5.44
C ALA A 85 -13.88 -19.02 6.71
N LEU A 86 -14.50 -19.44 7.82
CA LEU A 86 -14.37 -18.75 9.11
C LEU A 86 -12.94 -18.81 9.66
N ASP A 87 -12.31 -19.98 9.61
CA ASP A 87 -10.94 -20.18 10.08
C ASP A 87 -9.96 -19.33 9.25
N ALA A 88 -10.10 -19.34 7.91
CA ALA A 88 -9.30 -18.49 7.03
C ALA A 88 -9.54 -16.99 7.30
N ALA A 89 -10.80 -16.57 7.50
CA ALA A 89 -11.14 -15.18 7.78
C ALA A 89 -10.55 -14.70 9.12
N LEU A 90 -10.68 -15.49 10.19
CA LEU A 90 -10.13 -15.17 11.50
C LEU A 90 -8.59 -15.13 11.49
N MET A 91 -7.96 -16.00 10.70
CA MET A 91 -6.51 -16.03 10.55
C MET A 91 -5.97 -14.81 9.78
N LEU A 92 -6.70 -14.33 8.77
CA LEU A 92 -6.33 -13.14 8.00
C LEU A 92 -6.78 -11.82 8.66
N ALA A 93 -7.73 -11.86 9.60
CA ALA A 93 -8.26 -10.69 10.29
C ALA A 93 -7.17 -9.78 10.92
N PRO A 94 -6.19 -10.28 11.71
CA PRO A 94 -5.15 -9.43 12.29
C PRO A 94 -4.27 -8.78 11.21
N PHE A 95 -3.96 -9.51 10.13
CA PHE A 95 -3.20 -8.99 9.00
C PHE A 95 -3.95 -7.83 8.31
N ALA A 96 -5.23 -8.03 8.01
CA ALA A 96 -6.09 -7.00 7.42
C ALA A 96 -6.26 -5.78 8.34
N ALA A 97 -6.46 -6.01 9.65
CA ALA A 97 -6.62 -4.95 10.63
C ALA A 97 -5.40 -4.02 10.68
N ILE A 98 -4.18 -4.58 10.64
CA ILE A 98 -2.96 -3.77 10.66
C ILE A 98 -2.77 -2.99 9.36
N LEU A 99 -3.09 -3.58 8.20
CA LEU A 99 -3.03 -2.86 6.92
C LEU A 99 -4.05 -1.72 6.84
N VAL A 100 -5.28 -1.95 7.34
CA VAL A 100 -6.29 -0.89 7.47
C VAL A 100 -5.79 0.21 8.40
N ALA A 101 -5.20 -0.15 9.54
CA ALA A 101 -4.61 0.82 10.45
C ALA A 101 -3.51 1.65 9.77
N LEU A 102 -2.60 1.03 9.01
CA LEU A 102 -1.57 1.75 8.26
C LEU A 102 -2.18 2.69 7.21
N ALA A 103 -3.19 2.23 6.46
CA ALA A 103 -3.87 3.04 5.46
C ALA A 103 -4.57 4.28 6.05
N LEU A 104 -5.00 4.21 7.32
CA LEU A 104 -5.61 5.33 8.03
C LEU A 104 -4.58 6.23 8.72
N ILE A 105 -3.58 5.64 9.37
CA ILE A 105 -2.59 6.36 10.18
C ILE A 105 -1.63 7.16 9.30
N VAL A 106 -1.15 6.60 8.19
CA VAL A 106 -0.10 7.23 7.38
C VAL A 106 -0.54 8.59 6.80
N PRO A 107 -1.74 8.73 6.20
CA PRO A 107 -2.22 10.04 5.77
C PRO A 107 -2.41 11.03 6.93
N VAL A 108 -2.83 10.55 8.09
CA VAL A 108 -3.03 11.36 9.31
C VAL A 108 -1.70 11.88 9.86
N VAL A 109 -0.65 11.07 9.84
CA VAL A 109 0.70 11.48 10.30
C VAL A 109 1.26 12.61 9.44
N LEU A 110 0.99 12.59 8.13
CA LEU A 110 1.50 13.63 7.22
C LEU A 110 0.67 14.92 7.24
N GLY A 111 -0.65 14.80 7.14
CA GLY A 111 -1.56 15.95 6.97
C GLY A 111 -2.24 16.42 8.25
N GLY A 112 -2.18 15.64 9.33
CA GLY A 112 -2.95 15.83 10.55
C GLY A 112 -4.36 15.23 10.47
N TRP A 113 -5.00 15.08 11.64
CA TRP A 113 -6.40 14.67 11.72
C TRP A 113 -7.31 15.88 11.48
N VAL A 114 -8.10 15.83 10.40
CA VAL A 114 -9.02 16.91 10.02
C VAL A 114 -10.34 16.32 9.57
N PHE A 115 -11.41 16.69 10.27
CA PHE A 115 -12.77 16.33 9.92
C PHE A 115 -13.50 17.55 9.36
N SER A 116 -13.94 17.48 8.10
CA SER A 116 -14.55 18.59 7.39
C SER A 116 -15.88 18.18 6.78
N TRP A 117 -16.97 18.75 7.30
CA TRP A 117 -18.31 18.58 6.73
C TRP A 117 -18.41 19.18 5.32
N SER A 118 -17.72 20.30 5.07
CA SER A 118 -17.68 20.97 3.77
C SER A 118 -16.89 20.18 2.70
N ALA A 119 -16.08 19.21 3.10
CA ALA A 119 -15.42 18.27 2.18
C ALA A 119 -16.34 17.14 1.71
N LEU A 120 -17.43 16.85 2.44
CA LEU A 120 -18.44 15.85 2.08
C LEU A 120 -19.52 16.40 1.13
N GLU A 121 -19.60 17.71 0.97
CA GLU A 121 -20.54 18.33 0.05
C GLU A 121 -20.23 17.97 -1.42
N PRO A 122 -21.23 17.56 -2.21
CA PRO A 122 -21.04 17.26 -3.62
C PRO A 122 -20.73 18.55 -4.40
N LYS A 123 -19.46 18.70 -4.80
CA LYS A 123 -18.99 19.81 -5.63
C LYS A 123 -18.99 19.39 -7.10
N PHE A 124 -20.01 19.82 -7.87
CA PHE A 124 -20.12 19.52 -9.31
C PHE A 124 -18.92 20.01 -10.13
N ASP A 125 -18.22 21.04 -9.65
CA ASP A 125 -16.94 21.51 -10.23
C ASP A 125 -15.84 20.42 -10.28
N ARG A 126 -15.93 19.37 -9.46
CA ARG A 126 -14.99 18.24 -9.50
C ARG A 126 -15.27 17.27 -10.64
N LEU A 127 -16.47 17.32 -11.24
CA LEU A 127 -16.90 16.46 -12.35
C LEU A 127 -16.63 17.08 -13.73
N ASP A 128 -16.15 18.31 -13.79
CA ASP A 128 -15.85 18.99 -15.06
C ASP A 128 -14.65 18.34 -15.78
N PRO A 129 -14.87 17.70 -16.94
CA PRO A 129 -13.81 17.03 -17.69
C PRO A 129 -12.76 18.00 -18.24
N ILE A 130 -13.12 19.26 -18.52
CA ILE A 130 -12.19 20.27 -19.04
C ILE A 130 -11.17 20.64 -17.95
N LYS A 131 -11.65 20.86 -16.72
CA LYS A 131 -10.77 21.07 -15.55
C LYS A 131 -9.94 19.81 -15.25
N GLY A 132 -10.49 18.62 -15.48
CA GLY A 132 -9.78 17.35 -15.35
C GLY A 132 -8.58 17.25 -16.30
N VAL A 133 -8.77 17.54 -17.59
CA VAL A 133 -7.68 17.54 -18.59
C VAL A 133 -6.65 18.64 -18.29
N GLY A 134 -7.11 19.82 -17.87
CA GLY A 134 -6.22 20.91 -17.45
C GLY A 134 -5.27 20.51 -16.32
N ARG A 135 -5.72 19.68 -15.37
CA ARG A 135 -4.87 19.13 -14.29
C ARG A 135 -3.87 18.06 -14.77
N LEU A 136 -4.15 17.37 -15.88
CA LEU A 136 -3.23 16.38 -16.45
C LEU A 136 -2.07 17.06 -17.20
N VAL A 137 -2.35 18.17 -17.87
CA VAL A 137 -1.37 18.92 -18.69
C VAL A 137 -0.69 20.05 -17.89
N SER A 138 -1.07 20.26 -16.62
CA SER A 138 -0.45 21.24 -15.74
C SER A 138 0.99 20.83 -15.35
N SER A 139 1.76 21.79 -14.83
CA SER A 139 3.09 21.54 -14.25
C SER A 139 3.05 20.45 -13.17
N GLU A 140 2.00 20.42 -12.35
CA GLU A 140 1.77 19.37 -11.36
C GLU A 140 1.59 17.98 -12.00
N GLY A 141 0.85 17.91 -13.12
CA GLY A 141 0.66 16.67 -13.89
C GLY A 141 1.98 16.09 -14.39
N TRP A 142 2.83 16.94 -14.98
CA TRP A 142 4.16 16.55 -15.46
C TRP A 142 5.09 16.09 -14.34
N ILE A 143 5.11 16.80 -13.20
CA ILE A 143 5.93 16.43 -12.04
C ILE A 143 5.49 15.07 -11.49
N ASN A 144 4.18 14.82 -11.37
CA ASN A 144 3.66 13.53 -10.91
C ASN A 144 3.97 12.38 -11.89
N LEU A 145 3.94 12.66 -13.20
CA LEU A 145 4.33 11.69 -14.23
C LEU A 145 5.81 11.34 -14.12
N LEU A 146 6.68 12.34 -13.98
CA LEU A 146 8.12 12.12 -13.82
C LEU A 146 8.44 11.31 -12.55
N LYS A 147 7.77 11.61 -11.42
CA LYS A 147 7.89 10.82 -10.19
C LYS A 147 7.47 9.36 -10.42
N SER A 148 6.33 9.15 -11.06
CA SER A 148 5.83 7.79 -11.37
C SER A 148 6.80 7.00 -12.25
N LEU A 149 7.35 7.63 -13.30
CA LEU A 149 8.36 7.02 -14.16
C LEU A 149 9.66 6.72 -13.39
N GLY A 150 10.09 7.62 -12.51
CA GLY A 150 11.22 7.43 -11.62
C GLY A 150 11.03 6.22 -10.69
N SER A 151 9.85 6.09 -10.08
CA SER A 151 9.50 4.94 -9.24
C SER A 151 9.55 3.63 -10.03
N ILE A 152 8.99 3.60 -11.24
CA ILE A 152 9.01 2.41 -12.11
C ILE A 152 10.44 2.04 -12.50
N ALA A 153 11.26 3.03 -12.91
CA ALA A 153 12.65 2.80 -13.26
C ALA A 153 13.45 2.26 -12.06
N LEU A 154 13.24 2.84 -10.88
CA LEU A 154 13.88 2.40 -9.64
C LEU A 154 13.52 0.94 -9.31
N ILE A 155 12.22 0.61 -9.31
CA ILE A 155 11.74 -0.76 -9.08
C ILE A 155 12.34 -1.71 -10.14
N GLY A 156 12.38 -1.32 -11.41
CA GLY A 156 12.96 -2.10 -12.48
C GLY A 156 14.44 -2.41 -12.27
N ILE A 157 15.24 -1.39 -11.91
CA ILE A 157 16.67 -1.56 -11.62
C ILE A 157 16.87 -2.49 -10.43
N VAL A 158 16.17 -2.24 -9.32
CA VAL A 158 16.28 -3.07 -8.10
C VAL A 158 15.86 -4.51 -8.40
N SER A 159 14.79 -4.71 -9.17
CA SER A 159 14.33 -6.04 -9.59
C SER A 159 15.40 -6.80 -10.37
N VAL A 160 16.05 -6.16 -11.35
CA VAL A 160 17.13 -6.79 -12.12
C VAL A 160 18.31 -7.16 -11.22
N VAL A 161 18.67 -6.29 -10.27
CA VAL A 161 19.73 -6.56 -9.29
C VAL A 161 19.36 -7.77 -8.42
N LEU A 162 18.15 -7.82 -7.89
CA LEU A 162 17.67 -8.93 -7.04
C LEU A 162 17.61 -10.24 -7.80
N ILE A 163 17.07 -10.24 -9.03
CA ILE A 163 17.04 -11.44 -9.88
C ILE A 163 18.46 -11.97 -10.08
N ARG A 164 19.42 -11.12 -10.44
CA ARG A 164 20.82 -11.54 -10.61
C ARG A 164 21.44 -12.05 -9.31
N ARG A 165 21.06 -11.47 -8.16
CA ARG A 165 21.58 -11.85 -6.85
C ARG A 165 21.11 -13.22 -6.40
N TYR A 166 19.84 -13.56 -6.65
CA TYR A 166 19.20 -14.80 -6.22
C TYR A 166 19.09 -15.86 -7.32
N LEU A 167 19.52 -15.56 -8.57
CA LEU A 167 19.44 -16.51 -9.68
C LEU A 167 20.13 -17.84 -9.36
N ASN A 168 21.33 -17.79 -8.79
CA ASN A 168 22.07 -19.00 -8.42
C ASN A 168 21.37 -19.77 -7.29
N ASP A 169 20.81 -19.06 -6.31
CA ASP A 169 20.07 -19.66 -5.21
C ASP A 169 18.80 -20.37 -5.72
N LEU A 170 18.11 -19.78 -6.71
CA LEU A 170 16.95 -20.37 -7.38
C LEU A 170 17.31 -21.62 -8.19
N ILE A 171 18.45 -21.61 -8.89
CA ILE A 171 18.93 -22.78 -9.65
C ILE A 171 19.30 -23.92 -8.70
N ALA A 172 19.90 -23.61 -7.55
CA ALA A 172 20.30 -24.58 -6.53
C ALA A 172 19.11 -25.24 -5.79
N LEU A 173 17.88 -24.77 -6.00
CA LEU A 173 16.68 -25.37 -5.38
C LEU A 173 16.37 -26.77 -5.89
N ASP A 174 16.86 -27.15 -7.08
CA ASP A 174 16.66 -28.47 -7.68
C ASP A 174 17.36 -29.59 -6.91
N ASP A 175 18.48 -29.25 -6.24
CA ASP A 175 19.28 -30.21 -5.47
C ASP A 175 18.76 -30.43 -4.04
N LEU A 176 17.74 -29.68 -3.62
CA LEU A 176 17.23 -29.71 -2.25
C LEU A 176 15.97 -30.58 -2.12
N PRO A 177 15.74 -31.18 -0.93
CA PRO A 177 14.46 -31.83 -0.63
C PRO A 177 13.29 -30.84 -0.75
N VAL A 178 12.16 -31.30 -1.29
CA VAL A 178 10.98 -30.47 -1.61
C VAL A 178 10.58 -29.53 -0.46
N THR A 179 10.54 -30.01 0.78
CA THR A 179 10.18 -29.20 1.94
C THR A 179 11.14 -28.02 2.15
N GLN A 180 12.45 -28.28 2.02
CA GLN A 180 13.48 -27.23 2.13
C GLN A 180 13.44 -26.28 0.94
N SER A 181 13.16 -26.78 -0.26
CA SER A 181 13.01 -25.93 -1.46
C SER A 181 11.85 -24.95 -1.31
N ILE A 182 10.73 -25.37 -0.72
CA ILE A 182 9.57 -24.49 -0.44
C ILE A 182 9.95 -23.40 0.57
N GLU A 183 10.59 -23.76 1.69
CA GLU A 183 11.00 -22.81 2.73
C GLU A 183 12.01 -21.78 2.18
N ASN A 184 13.01 -22.23 1.44
CA ASN A 184 14.01 -21.35 0.83
C ASN A 184 13.39 -20.44 -0.23
N THR A 185 12.47 -20.95 -1.05
CA THR A 185 11.75 -20.13 -2.04
C THR A 185 10.91 -19.05 -1.35
N ALA A 186 10.19 -19.41 -0.29
CA ALA A 186 9.40 -18.46 0.48
C ALA A 186 10.29 -17.36 1.09
N ALA A 187 11.45 -17.73 1.64
CA ALA A 187 12.43 -16.78 2.19
C ALA A 187 13.00 -15.84 1.11
N ILE A 188 13.33 -16.35 -0.08
CA ILE A 188 13.81 -15.52 -1.20
C ILE A 188 12.72 -14.54 -1.65
N ILE A 189 11.47 -15.00 -1.80
CA ILE A 189 10.34 -14.14 -2.18
C ILE A 189 10.11 -13.05 -1.13
N GLU A 190 10.11 -13.41 0.16
CA GLU A 190 9.96 -12.45 1.26
C GLU A 190 11.06 -11.39 1.24
N GLN A 191 12.32 -11.81 1.09
CA GLN A 191 13.46 -10.89 1.04
C GLN A 191 13.41 -9.97 -0.19
N CYS A 192 13.05 -10.51 -1.36
CA CYS A 192 12.87 -9.72 -2.57
C CYS A 192 11.75 -8.69 -2.39
N TYR A 193 10.61 -9.11 -1.84
CA TYR A 193 9.47 -8.23 -1.58
C TYR A 193 9.82 -7.11 -0.60
N LEU A 194 10.52 -7.44 0.48
CA LEU A 194 10.97 -6.45 1.47
C LEU A 194 11.97 -5.45 0.85
N LEU A 195 12.97 -5.92 0.09
CA LEU A 195 13.98 -5.06 -0.53
C LEU A 195 13.38 -4.15 -1.61
N LEU A 196 12.45 -4.67 -2.42
CA LEU A 196 11.71 -3.86 -3.39
C LEU A 196 10.87 -2.78 -2.68
N SER A 197 10.17 -3.16 -1.63
CA SER A 197 9.37 -2.22 -0.82
C SER A 197 10.24 -1.15 -0.18
N LEU A 198 11.39 -1.53 0.37
CA LEU A 198 12.35 -0.60 0.97
C LEU A 198 12.98 0.34 -0.06
N SER A 199 13.17 -0.09 -1.31
CA SER A 199 13.73 0.78 -2.35
C SER A 199 12.89 2.05 -2.58
N LEU A 200 11.57 1.98 -2.38
CA LEU A 200 10.66 3.11 -2.50
C LEU A 200 10.91 4.22 -1.47
N ILE A 201 11.74 3.98 -0.44
CA ILE A 201 12.16 5.04 0.49
C ILE A 201 12.81 6.22 -0.26
N LEU A 202 13.51 5.95 -1.36
CA LEU A 202 14.13 7.00 -2.19
C LEU A 202 13.08 7.89 -2.86
N VAL A 203 11.97 7.30 -3.29
CA VAL A 203 10.84 8.03 -3.89
C VAL A 203 10.15 8.87 -2.82
N VAL A 204 9.88 8.27 -1.66
CA VAL A 204 9.23 8.93 -0.53
C VAL A 204 10.07 10.10 0.01
N ALA A 205 11.39 9.93 0.06
CA ALA A 205 12.31 10.98 0.50
C ALA A 205 12.24 12.24 -0.37
N ILE A 206 11.83 12.11 -1.62
CA ILE A 206 11.62 13.25 -2.55
C ILE A 206 10.16 13.72 -2.51
N ASP A 207 9.19 12.79 -2.54
CA ASP A 207 7.78 13.14 -2.62
C ASP A 207 7.28 13.83 -1.35
N VAL A 208 7.65 13.38 -0.15
CA VAL A 208 7.15 13.95 1.11
C VAL A 208 7.52 15.42 1.28
N PRO A 209 8.80 15.84 1.16
CA PRO A 209 9.17 17.24 1.22
C PRO A 209 8.51 18.07 0.12
N TYR A 210 8.41 17.54 -1.10
CA TYR A 210 7.74 18.21 -2.22
C TYR A 210 6.26 18.48 -1.91
N GLN A 211 5.53 17.49 -1.39
CA GLN A 211 4.11 17.65 -1.04
C GLN A 211 3.91 18.66 0.11
N LEU A 212 4.80 18.66 1.11
CA LEU A 212 4.73 19.62 2.21
C LEU A 212 5.02 21.05 1.75
N TRP A 213 6.00 21.23 0.88
CA TRP A 213 6.32 22.52 0.28
C TRP A 213 5.18 23.00 -0.62
N HIS A 214 4.70 22.15 -1.52
CA HIS A 214 3.62 22.47 -2.45
C HIS A 214 2.31 22.81 -1.73
N TYR A 215 2.00 22.12 -0.62
CA TYR A 215 0.85 22.47 0.22
C TYR A 215 0.98 23.86 0.85
N LYS A 216 2.17 24.24 1.32
CA LYS A 216 2.40 25.59 1.85
C LYS A 216 2.31 26.65 0.75
N ASP A 217 2.85 26.34 -0.42
CA ASP A 217 2.87 27.23 -1.58
C ASP A 217 1.45 27.55 -2.07
N GLN A 218 0.57 26.55 -2.14
CA GLN A 218 -0.85 26.74 -2.47
C GLN A 218 -1.63 27.61 -1.46
N LEU A 219 -1.09 27.85 -0.26
CA LEU A 219 -1.74 28.63 0.80
C LEU A 219 -1.18 30.06 0.96
N LYS A 220 -0.13 30.40 0.22
CA LYS A 220 0.45 31.75 0.13
C LYS A 220 -0.44 32.68 -0.70
#